data_AF-A0A832RVZ4-F1
#
_entry.id   AF-A0A832RVZ4-F1
#
_cell.length_a   1.000
_cell.length_b   1.000
_cell.length_c   1.000
_cell.angle_alpha   90.00
_cell.angle_beta   90.00
_cell.angle_gamma   90.00
#
_symmetry.space_group_name_H-M   'P 1'
#
loop_
_entity.id
_entity.type
_entity.pdbx_description
1 polymer ?
#
loop_
_entity_poly.entity_id
_entity_poly.type
_entity_poly.pdbx_seq_one_letter_code
_entity_poly.pdbx_strand_id
1 'polypeptide(L)'
;MKVAGGNLAILIPSSFGSEERDERIRTYKIGQVARAASVFRVDDIYIYRDEDRDDSRLIDLVLRYAETPQYLRKLLFPKRRELKYAGVVPPLRTPHHPTTSDTSKTNIGDIRTGVVTKVGSDGSAWVELGLESPAPLRNPKGVKVGQRIDVRIFSKTPLTVEYIAREHIPTYWGYRTHVCGPLHSTLSALRSRGWWVLGTSREGRPLDANALIALKGHMSGRVCVVFGSQKRGIREMLSAHVGDGWRQHFDEVLNTIPNQGTHTVRAEEALMATLALLNIVRS
;
A
#
# COMPACT_ATOMS: atom_id res chain seq x y z
N MET A 1 6.15 -8.69 12.72
CA MET A 1 7.42 -9.11 12.09
C MET A 1 7.43 -8.62 10.65
N LYS A 2 8.44 -7.83 10.25
CA LYS A 2 8.75 -7.65 8.82
C LYS A 2 9.24 -9.01 8.34
N VAL A 3 8.62 -9.57 7.30
CA VAL A 3 9.13 -10.78 6.65
C VAL A 3 10.57 -10.45 6.24
N ALA A 4 11.51 -11.26 6.72
CA ALA A 4 12.91 -11.07 6.39
C ALA A 4 13.11 -11.52 4.95
N GLY A 5 13.09 -10.57 4.02
CA GLY A 5 13.45 -10.80 2.61
C GLY A 5 12.27 -10.62 1.66
N GLY A 6 12.13 -9.40 1.13
CA GLY A 6 11.38 -9.16 -0.10
C GLY A 6 10.31 -8.07 -0.02
N ASN A 7 10.35 -7.15 -0.98
CA ASN A 7 9.34 -6.10 -1.15
C ASN A 7 8.18 -6.66 -1.97
N LEU A 8 6.96 -6.46 -1.48
CA LEU A 8 5.76 -6.85 -2.21
C LEU A 8 5.01 -5.61 -2.66
N ALA A 9 4.75 -5.54 -3.96
CA ALA A 9 3.87 -4.55 -4.55
C ALA A 9 2.65 -5.20 -5.17
N ILE A 10 1.58 -4.41 -5.27
CA ILE A 10 0.43 -4.76 -6.10
C ILE A 10 0.20 -3.67 -7.15
N LEU A 11 -0.24 -4.08 -8.34
CA LEU A 11 -0.76 -3.21 -9.38
C LEU A 11 -2.26 -3.40 -9.48
N ILE A 12 -3.00 -2.31 -9.35
CA ILE A 12 -4.45 -2.27 -9.56
C ILE A 12 -4.81 -1.19 -10.59
N PRO A 13 -5.88 -1.36 -11.37
CA PRO A 13 -6.28 -0.37 -12.34
C PRO A 13 -6.92 0.85 -11.67
N SER A 14 -6.80 2.01 -12.31
CA SER A 14 -7.50 3.23 -11.88
C SER A 14 -9.01 3.17 -12.08
N SER A 15 -9.52 2.14 -12.75
CA SER A 15 -10.94 1.80 -12.87
C SER A 15 -11.45 0.88 -11.74
N PHE A 16 -10.64 0.55 -10.73
CA PHE A 16 -11.06 -0.30 -9.62
C PHE A 16 -12.32 0.24 -8.91
N GLY A 17 -13.33 -0.61 -8.75
CA GLY A 17 -14.62 -0.26 -8.14
C GLY A 17 -15.44 0.78 -8.92
N SER A 18 -15.11 1.02 -10.19
CA SER A 18 -15.81 2.01 -11.02
C SER A 18 -17.22 1.56 -11.47
N GLU A 19 -17.48 0.25 -11.45
CA GLU A 19 -18.79 -0.33 -11.70
C GLU A 19 -19.83 0.05 -10.64
N GLU A 20 -19.36 0.39 -9.43
CA GLU A 20 -20.24 0.79 -8.33
C GLU A 20 -20.71 2.24 -8.50
N ARG A 21 -22.03 2.41 -8.65
CA ARG A 21 -22.66 3.73 -8.74
C ARG A 21 -22.73 4.43 -7.39
N ASP A 22 -22.84 3.66 -6.31
CA ASP A 22 -22.87 4.21 -4.95
C ASP A 22 -21.45 4.52 -4.47
N GLU A 23 -21.16 5.81 -4.31
CA GLU A 23 -19.88 6.32 -3.80
C GLU A 23 -19.48 5.74 -2.43
N ARG A 24 -20.44 5.38 -1.58
CA ARG A 24 -20.18 4.75 -0.26
C ARG A 24 -19.69 3.32 -0.44
N ILE A 25 -20.36 2.52 -1.29
CA ILE A 25 -19.95 1.14 -1.61
C ILE A 25 -18.59 1.16 -2.31
N ARG A 26 -18.38 2.11 -3.21
CA ARG A 26 -17.10 2.33 -3.88
C ARG A 26 -15.97 2.61 -2.91
N THR A 27 -16.18 3.51 -1.95
CA THR A 27 -15.23 3.82 -0.88
C THR A 27 -14.92 2.58 -0.04
N TYR A 28 -15.94 1.77 0.27
CA TYR A 28 -15.78 0.51 0.99
C TYR A 28 -14.90 -0.49 0.22
N LYS A 29 -15.12 -0.67 -1.09
CA LYS A 29 -14.29 -1.55 -1.92
C LYS A 29 -12.82 -1.12 -1.96
N ILE A 30 -12.54 0.18 -2.11
CA ILE A 30 -11.17 0.69 -2.02
C ILE A 30 -10.58 0.42 -0.62
N GLY A 31 -11.40 0.55 0.43
CA GLY A 31 -11.04 0.15 1.79
C GLY A 31 -10.69 -1.34 1.94
N GLN A 32 -11.29 -2.22 1.13
CA GLN A 32 -10.93 -3.65 1.11
C GLN A 32 -9.54 -3.86 0.51
N VAL A 33 -9.15 -3.10 -0.52
CA VAL A 33 -7.76 -3.10 -1.03
C VAL A 33 -6.79 -2.67 0.07
N ALA A 34 -7.09 -1.57 0.77
CA ALA A 34 -6.27 -1.09 1.88
C ALA A 34 -6.07 -2.17 2.96
N ARG A 35 -7.15 -2.88 3.31
CA ARG A 35 -7.11 -3.96 4.29
C ARG A 35 -6.29 -5.14 3.82
N ALA A 36 -6.56 -5.64 2.63
CA ALA A 36 -5.84 -6.76 2.06
C ALA A 36 -4.33 -6.47 1.98
N ALA A 37 -3.97 -5.28 1.46
CA ALA A 37 -2.59 -4.81 1.42
C ALA A 37 -1.94 -4.80 2.81
N SER A 38 -2.67 -4.34 3.83
CA SER A 38 -2.17 -4.29 5.21
C SER A 38 -2.00 -5.69 5.83
N VAL A 39 -2.99 -6.57 5.63
CA VAL A 39 -2.99 -7.95 6.16
C VAL A 39 -1.80 -8.74 5.61
N PHE A 40 -1.56 -8.62 4.30
CA PHE A 40 -0.50 -9.37 3.61
C PHE A 40 0.81 -8.60 3.45
N ARG A 41 0.96 -7.49 4.20
CA ARG A 41 2.20 -6.72 4.32
C ARG A 41 2.74 -6.24 2.95
N VAL A 42 1.84 -5.72 2.12
CA VAL A 42 2.18 -5.05 0.85
C VAL A 42 2.87 -3.72 1.17
N ASP A 43 3.99 -3.45 0.51
CA ASP A 43 4.82 -2.26 0.70
C ASP A 43 4.41 -1.12 -0.22
N ASP A 44 4.03 -1.42 -1.46
CA ASP A 44 3.68 -0.42 -2.48
C ASP A 44 2.42 -0.84 -3.27
N ILE A 45 1.48 0.09 -3.44
CA ILE A 45 0.27 -0.06 -4.25
C ILE A 45 0.41 0.88 -5.45
N TYR A 46 0.60 0.32 -6.63
CA TYR A 46 0.64 1.07 -7.88
C TYR A 46 -0.75 1.08 -8.51
N ILE A 47 -1.22 2.26 -8.88
CA ILE A 47 -2.52 2.50 -9.51
C ILE A 47 -2.23 2.90 -10.95
N TYR A 48 -2.28 1.94 -11.86
CA TYR A 48 -2.01 2.19 -13.27
C TYR A 48 -3.25 2.74 -13.98
N ARG A 49 -3.02 3.62 -14.95
CA ARG A 49 -4.10 4.25 -15.70
C ARG A 49 -4.83 3.23 -16.56
N ASP A 50 -6.13 3.14 -16.35
CA ASP A 50 -7.09 2.52 -17.25
C ASP A 50 -7.67 3.60 -18.19
N GLU A 51 -7.71 3.33 -19.50
CA GLU A 51 -8.15 4.27 -20.53
C GLU A 51 -9.66 4.50 -20.55
N ASP A 52 -10.46 3.51 -20.15
CA ASP A 52 -11.93 3.61 -20.15
C ASP A 52 -12.40 4.51 -19.00
N ARG A 53 -11.68 4.45 -17.87
CA ARG A 53 -12.03 5.21 -16.67
C ARG A 53 -10.85 5.38 -15.73
N ASP A 54 -10.58 6.63 -15.38
CA ASP A 54 -9.50 6.99 -14.46
C ASP A 54 -10.01 7.63 -13.18
N ASP A 55 -10.11 6.82 -12.12
CA ASP A 55 -10.39 7.27 -10.76
C ASP A 55 -9.17 7.14 -9.84
N SER A 56 -7.97 7.18 -10.42
CA SER A 56 -6.69 7.05 -9.69
C SER A 56 -6.61 8.03 -8.52
N ARG A 57 -7.06 9.27 -8.69
CA ARG A 57 -7.07 10.30 -7.65
C ARG A 57 -7.92 9.90 -6.44
N LEU A 58 -9.11 9.34 -6.66
CA LEU A 58 -9.99 8.91 -5.57
C LEU A 58 -9.41 7.69 -4.86
N ILE A 59 -8.95 6.70 -5.62
CA ILE A 59 -8.34 5.47 -5.09
C ILE A 59 -7.13 5.83 -4.23
N ASP A 60 -6.21 6.62 -4.78
CA ASP A 60 -5.02 7.10 -4.09
C ASP A 60 -5.36 7.90 -2.82
N LEU A 61 -6.35 8.78 -2.88
CA LEU A 61 -6.80 9.56 -1.72
C LEU A 61 -7.37 8.68 -0.60
N VAL A 62 -8.23 7.71 -0.92
CA VAL A 62 -8.84 6.82 0.08
C VAL A 62 -7.79 5.87 0.66
N LEU A 63 -6.90 5.31 -0.15
CA LEU A 63 -5.81 4.45 0.31
C LEU A 63 -4.85 5.20 1.25
N ARG A 64 -4.40 6.41 0.86
CA ARG A 64 -3.55 7.24 1.73
C ARG A 64 -4.25 7.63 3.03
N TYR A 65 -5.54 7.95 2.97
CA TYR A 65 -6.33 8.25 4.17
C TYR A 65 -6.43 7.02 5.10
N ALA A 66 -6.68 5.84 4.54
CA ALA A 66 -6.76 4.59 5.28
C ALA A 66 -5.43 4.27 5.98
N GLU A 67 -4.32 4.35 5.24
CA GLU A 67 -2.95 4.10 5.71
C GLU A 67 -2.46 5.10 6.75
N THR A 68 -2.94 6.35 6.71
CA THR A 68 -2.50 7.38 7.64
C THR A 68 -3.01 7.11 9.06
N PRO A 69 -2.12 7.14 10.09
CA PRO A 69 -2.52 6.98 11.48
C PRO A 69 -3.59 8.00 11.90
N GLN A 70 -4.55 7.55 12.71
CA GLN A 70 -5.77 8.29 13.02
C GLN A 70 -5.52 9.69 13.61
N TYR A 71 -4.46 9.87 14.39
CA TYR A 71 -4.10 11.15 15.02
C TYR A 71 -3.53 12.18 14.02
N LEU A 72 -3.06 11.74 12.84
CA LEU A 72 -2.53 12.63 11.79
C LEU A 72 -3.56 12.97 10.72
N ARG A 73 -4.68 12.24 10.64
CA ARG A 73 -5.65 12.38 9.55
C ARG A 73 -6.19 13.80 9.42
N LYS A 74 -6.53 14.45 10.54
CA LYS A 74 -7.05 15.84 10.52
C LYS A 74 -6.02 16.86 10.01
N LEU A 75 -4.73 16.62 10.24
CA LEU A 75 -3.64 17.50 9.80
C LEU A 75 -3.33 17.30 8.31
N LEU A 76 -3.28 16.04 7.86
CA LEU A 76 -2.87 15.69 6.49
C LEU A 76 -4.02 15.71 5.49
N PHE A 77 -5.25 15.49 5.95
CA PHE A 77 -6.45 15.45 5.12
C PHE A 77 -7.47 16.46 5.65
N PRO A 78 -7.41 17.71 5.17
CA PRO A 78 -8.47 18.69 5.42
C PRO A 78 -9.83 18.14 4.98
N LYS A 79 -10.92 18.77 5.41
CA LYS A 79 -12.28 18.38 4.99
C LYS A 79 -12.36 18.36 3.46
N ARG A 80 -12.53 17.16 2.89
CA ARG A 80 -12.64 16.90 1.45
C ARG A 80 -13.95 16.16 1.19
N ARG A 81 -14.67 16.57 0.14
CA ARG A 81 -15.96 15.95 -0.22
C ARG A 81 -15.78 14.48 -0.62
N GLU A 82 -14.67 14.17 -1.26
CA GLU A 82 -14.28 12.83 -1.72
C GLU A 82 -14.08 11.85 -0.55
N LEU A 83 -13.81 12.37 0.66
CA LEU A 83 -13.64 11.57 1.88
C LEU A 83 -14.89 11.53 2.76
N LYS A 84 -16.05 12.02 2.29
CA LYS A 84 -17.30 12.04 3.10
C LYS A 84 -17.72 10.67 3.61
N TYR A 85 -17.39 9.60 2.89
CA TYR A 85 -17.70 8.22 3.26
C TYR A 85 -16.51 7.47 3.86
N ALA A 86 -15.40 8.14 4.18
CA ALA A 86 -14.21 7.47 4.69
C ALA A 86 -14.45 6.69 6.00
N GLY A 87 -15.55 6.95 6.71
CA GLY A 87 -15.99 6.18 7.88
C GLY A 87 -16.39 4.72 7.58
N VAL A 88 -16.67 4.36 6.32
CA VAL A 88 -16.90 2.96 5.93
C VAL A 88 -15.61 2.19 5.68
N VAL A 89 -14.47 2.89 5.58
CA VAL A 89 -13.18 2.25 5.36
C VAL A 89 -12.85 1.42 6.60
N PRO A 90 -12.60 0.11 6.44
CA PRO A 90 -12.35 -0.74 7.58
C PRO A 90 -11.02 -0.39 8.28
N PRO A 91 -10.92 -0.44 9.63
CA PRO A 91 -9.70 -0.02 10.33
C PRO A 91 -8.50 -0.94 10.04
N LEU A 92 -7.33 -0.38 9.74
CA LEU A 92 -6.16 -1.19 9.38
C LEU A 92 -5.46 -1.82 10.61
N ARG A 93 -5.41 -1.11 11.74
CA ARG A 93 -4.77 -1.57 13.00
C ARG A 93 -3.35 -2.13 12.80
N THR A 94 -2.58 -1.52 11.90
CA THR A 94 -1.18 -1.85 11.64
C THR A 94 -0.26 -1.29 12.75
N PRO A 95 1.00 -1.76 12.87
CA PRO A 95 1.91 -1.31 13.93
C PRO A 95 2.10 0.21 14.03
N HIS A 96 2.04 0.91 12.89
CA HIS A 96 2.16 2.37 12.83
C HIS A 96 0.86 3.12 13.18
N HIS A 97 -0.20 2.43 13.60
CA HIS A 97 -1.48 2.99 14.09
C HIS A 97 -1.63 2.83 15.61
N PRO A 98 -0.71 3.38 16.42
CA PRO A 98 -0.81 3.27 17.88
C PRO A 98 -2.06 3.98 18.39
N THR A 99 -2.77 3.36 19.32
CA THR A 99 -4.05 3.88 19.86
C THR A 99 -3.88 4.76 21.09
N THR A 100 -2.74 4.67 21.79
CA THR A 100 -2.46 5.47 22.98
C THR A 100 -2.01 6.88 22.63
N SER A 101 -2.59 7.87 23.30
CA SER A 101 -2.09 9.26 23.32
C SER A 101 -1.30 9.61 24.57
N ASP A 102 -1.29 8.71 25.55
CA ASP A 102 -0.66 8.87 26.85
C ASP A 102 0.85 8.66 26.74
N THR A 103 1.61 9.73 26.99
CA THR A 103 3.08 9.75 26.90
C THR A 103 3.72 8.79 27.90
N SER A 104 3.10 8.59 29.08
CA SER A 104 3.64 7.72 30.11
C SER A 104 3.70 6.25 29.65
N LYS A 105 2.76 5.84 28.79
CA LYS A 105 2.65 4.49 28.21
C LYS A 105 3.58 4.21 27.03
N THR A 106 4.37 5.20 26.63
CA THR A 106 5.40 5.01 25.60
C THR A 106 6.73 4.57 26.21
N ASN A 107 7.57 3.91 25.42
CA ASN A 107 8.91 3.48 25.81
C ASN A 107 9.98 4.14 24.93
N ILE A 108 11.19 4.28 25.48
CA ILE A 108 12.36 4.63 24.66
C ILE A 108 12.53 3.54 23.61
N GLY A 109 12.71 3.94 22.36
CA GLY A 109 12.76 3.03 21.22
C GLY A 109 11.44 2.85 20.48
N ASP A 110 10.30 3.26 21.04
CA ASP A 110 9.03 3.21 20.32
C ASP A 110 9.10 4.06 19.06
N ILE A 111 8.60 3.50 17.95
CA ILE A 111 8.59 4.16 16.65
C ILE A 111 7.18 4.71 16.40
N ARG A 112 7.09 5.95 15.92
CA ARG A 112 5.81 6.58 15.53
C ARG A 112 6.00 7.34 14.23
N THR A 113 4.94 7.37 13.42
CA THR A 113 4.85 8.34 12.33
C THR A 113 4.42 9.68 12.89
N GLY A 114 5.02 10.77 12.43
CA GLY A 114 4.67 12.12 12.83
C GLY A 114 4.62 13.10 11.68
N VAL A 115 4.12 14.30 11.97
CA VAL A 115 4.13 15.45 11.05
C VAL A 115 4.86 16.60 11.70
N VAL A 116 5.83 17.19 11.01
CA VAL A 116 6.54 18.36 11.49
C VAL A 116 5.57 19.54 11.54
N THR A 117 5.29 20.07 12.74
CA THR A 117 4.31 21.15 12.95
C THR A 117 4.95 22.53 13.04
N LYS A 118 6.22 22.60 13.47
CA LYS A 118 6.96 23.85 13.64
C LYS A 118 8.42 23.64 13.30
N VAL A 119 9.02 24.62 12.63
CA VAL A 119 10.47 24.75 12.45
C VAL A 119 10.84 26.17 12.91
N GLY A 120 11.70 26.28 13.92
CA GLY A 120 12.21 27.54 14.47
C GLY A 120 13.30 28.15 13.59
N SER A 121 13.55 29.45 13.80
CA SER A 121 14.61 30.18 13.09
C SER A 121 16.02 29.67 13.41
N ASP A 122 16.19 29.06 14.59
CA ASP A 122 17.41 28.37 15.04
C ASP A 122 17.55 26.95 14.46
N GLY A 123 16.62 26.53 13.60
CA GLY A 123 16.57 25.20 13.00
C GLY A 123 15.88 24.15 13.87
N SER A 124 15.49 24.46 15.10
CA SER A 124 14.72 23.54 15.96
C SER A 124 13.43 23.09 15.29
N ALA A 125 12.96 21.86 15.53
CA ALA A 125 11.72 21.37 14.92
C ALA A 125 10.88 20.57 15.92
N TRP A 126 9.56 20.63 15.77
CA TRP A 126 8.60 19.88 16.58
C TRP A 126 7.73 19.00 15.70
N VAL A 127 7.39 17.83 16.22
CA VAL A 127 6.68 16.78 15.50
C VAL A 127 5.42 16.41 16.28
N GLU A 128 4.27 16.49 15.62
CA GLU A 128 3.02 15.90 16.12
C GLU A 128 3.10 14.37 16.00
N LEU A 129 2.84 13.67 17.10
CA LEU A 129 3.00 12.22 17.22
C LEU A 129 1.73 11.51 17.71
N GLY A 130 0.63 12.24 17.91
CA GLY A 130 -0.53 11.73 18.61
C GLY A 130 -0.21 11.44 20.08
N LEU A 131 0.57 12.33 20.70
CA LEU A 131 0.79 12.37 22.15
C LEU A 131 0.10 13.60 22.73
N GLU A 132 0.20 13.79 24.04
CA GLU A 132 -0.35 14.95 24.74
C GLU A 132 0.21 16.28 24.20
N SER A 133 1.46 16.28 23.71
CA SER A 133 2.10 17.44 23.11
C SER A 133 3.08 17.04 21.99
N PRO A 134 3.29 17.91 20.98
CA PRO A 134 4.35 17.71 19.99
C PRO A 134 5.73 17.56 20.64
N ALA A 135 6.55 16.67 20.10
CA ALA A 135 7.89 16.41 20.62
C ALA A 135 8.98 17.15 19.80
N PRO A 136 10.01 17.73 20.43
CA PRO A 136 11.18 18.23 19.73
C PRO A 136 11.90 17.11 18.98
N LEU A 137 12.29 17.39 17.74
CA LEU A 137 13.12 16.53 16.90
C LEU A 137 14.59 16.81 17.19
N ARG A 138 15.34 15.78 17.51
CA ARG A 138 16.79 15.80 17.71
C ARG A 138 17.50 15.99 16.37
N ASN A 139 18.45 16.92 16.31
CA ASN A 139 19.28 17.21 15.13
C ASN A 139 18.47 17.36 13.82
N PRO A 140 17.46 18.26 13.78
CA PRO A 140 16.61 18.45 12.61
C PRO A 140 17.45 18.96 11.44
N LYS A 141 17.55 18.19 10.36
CA LYS A 141 18.27 18.59 9.14
C LYS A 141 17.33 18.56 7.94
N GLY A 142 17.12 19.72 7.32
CA GLY A 142 16.35 19.84 6.08
C GLY A 142 14.87 19.51 6.21
N VAL A 143 14.31 19.50 7.43
CA VAL A 143 12.90 19.23 7.67
C VAL A 143 12.03 20.45 7.39
N LYS A 144 10.82 20.23 6.89
CA LYS A 144 9.85 21.29 6.55
C LYS A 144 8.55 21.09 7.32
N VAL A 145 7.88 22.19 7.67
CA VAL A 145 6.52 22.15 8.23
C VAL A 145 5.60 21.40 7.26
N GLY A 146 4.75 20.52 7.80
CA GLY A 146 3.86 19.64 7.05
C GLY A 146 4.51 18.35 6.56
N GLN A 147 5.82 18.18 6.71
CA GLN A 147 6.50 16.95 6.30
C GLN A 147 6.11 15.79 7.22
N ARG A 148 5.62 14.70 6.62
CA ARG A 148 5.40 13.42 7.30
C ARG A 148 6.74 12.69 7.43
N ILE A 149 7.10 12.29 8.63
CA ILE A 149 8.35 11.60 8.95
C ILE A 149 8.09 10.43 9.91
N ASP A 150 8.98 9.44 9.91
CA ASP A 150 9.01 8.41 10.94
C ASP A 150 10.08 8.76 11.97
N VAL A 151 9.75 8.62 13.25
CA VAL A 151 10.63 8.96 14.37
C VAL A 151 10.65 7.85 15.40
N ARG A 152 11.70 7.82 16.21
CA ARG A 152 11.86 6.96 17.37
C ARG A 152 11.91 7.83 18.63
N ILE A 153 11.26 7.39 19.70
CA ILE A 153 11.37 8.04 21.01
C ILE A 153 12.80 7.84 21.53
N PHE A 154 13.53 8.96 21.68
CA PHE A 154 14.91 9.00 22.13
C PHE A 154 15.02 9.24 23.65
N SER A 155 14.20 10.14 24.18
CA SER A 155 14.10 10.42 25.62
C SER A 155 12.64 10.68 26.00
N LYS A 156 12.26 10.38 27.24
CA LYS A 156 10.94 10.72 27.83
C LYS A 156 10.99 11.96 28.74
N THR A 157 12.18 12.35 29.20
CA THR A 157 12.37 13.47 30.14
C THR A 157 13.59 14.30 29.73
N PRO A 158 13.42 15.42 29.01
CA PRO A 158 12.19 15.81 28.30
C PRO A 158 11.89 14.85 27.14
N LEU A 159 10.61 14.72 26.77
CA LEU A 159 10.21 13.95 25.58
C LEU A 159 10.95 14.49 24.36
N THR A 160 11.73 13.64 23.70
CA THR A 160 12.52 14.00 22.52
C THR A 160 12.52 12.83 21.56
N VAL A 161 12.41 13.10 20.26
CA VAL A 161 12.41 12.08 19.21
C VAL A 161 13.54 12.28 18.23
N GLU A 162 13.92 11.23 17.53
CA GLU A 162 14.92 11.29 16.46
C GLU A 162 14.39 10.63 15.19
N TYR A 163 14.82 11.13 14.04
CA TYR A 163 14.43 10.58 12.75
C TYR A 163 14.89 9.12 12.60
N ILE A 164 14.03 8.29 12.03
CA ILE A 164 14.38 6.92 11.61
C ILE A 164 13.97 6.72 10.16
N ALA A 165 14.90 6.23 9.35
CA ALA A 165 14.59 5.83 7.98
C ALA A 165 13.71 4.57 8.00
N ARG A 166 12.71 4.51 7.12
CA ARG A 166 11.71 3.42 7.07
C ARG A 166 12.35 2.04 6.89
N GLU A 167 13.48 1.97 6.22
CA GLU A 167 14.22 0.72 5.96
C GLU A 167 14.71 0.08 7.26
N HIS A 168 15.00 0.89 8.28
CA HIS A 168 15.45 0.48 9.61
C HIS A 168 14.31 0.10 10.57
N ILE A 169 13.06 0.20 10.14
CA ILE A 169 11.90 -0.22 10.95
C ILE A 169 11.76 -1.76 10.85
N PRO A 170 11.79 -2.51 11.98
CA PRO A 170 11.84 -3.98 11.98
C PRO A 170 10.48 -4.66 11.77
N THR A 171 9.42 -3.88 11.60
CA THR A 171 8.04 -4.36 11.46
C THR A 171 7.40 -3.80 10.19
N TYR A 172 6.27 -4.38 9.80
CA TYR A 172 5.45 -3.80 8.74
C TYR A 172 4.99 -2.39 9.13
N TRP A 173 5.18 -1.43 8.24
CA TRP A 173 4.96 0.00 8.51
C TRP A 173 3.98 0.65 7.54
N GLY A 174 2.98 -0.13 7.10
CA GLY A 174 2.01 0.29 6.09
C GLY A 174 2.53 0.19 4.65
N TYR A 175 1.73 0.67 3.72
CA TYR A 175 2.06 0.74 2.30
C TYR A 175 2.27 2.19 1.84
N ARG A 176 2.81 2.37 0.64
CA ARG A 176 2.78 3.63 -0.11
C ARG A 176 1.92 3.46 -1.36
N THR A 177 1.39 4.56 -1.88
CA THR A 177 0.60 4.56 -3.11
C THR A 177 1.33 5.33 -4.20
N HIS A 178 1.19 4.86 -5.43
CA HIS A 178 1.82 5.44 -6.61
C HIS A 178 0.82 5.48 -7.75
N VAL A 179 0.46 6.67 -8.23
CA VAL A 179 -0.32 6.82 -9.46
C VAL A 179 0.63 6.72 -10.64
N CYS A 180 0.30 5.88 -11.62
CA CYS A 180 1.17 5.58 -12.75
C CYS A 180 0.47 5.81 -14.08
N GLY A 181 1.26 5.76 -15.16
CA GLY A 181 0.75 5.75 -16.52
C GLY A 181 0.07 4.44 -16.88
N PRO A 182 -0.10 4.17 -18.19
CA PRO A 182 -0.68 2.92 -18.68
C PRO A 182 0.03 1.67 -18.16
N LEU A 183 -0.66 0.53 -18.19
CA LEU A 183 -0.13 -0.74 -17.67
C LEU A 183 1.20 -1.13 -18.33
N HIS A 184 1.28 -1.11 -19.67
CA HIS A 184 2.48 -1.54 -20.41
C HIS A 184 3.77 -0.79 -19.99
N SER A 185 3.69 0.53 -19.85
CA SER A 185 4.85 1.37 -19.48
C SER A 185 5.21 1.20 -18.00
N THR A 186 4.21 1.02 -17.14
CA THR A 186 4.40 0.72 -15.72
C THR A 186 5.11 -0.63 -15.52
N LEU A 187 4.71 -1.67 -16.26
CA LEU A 187 5.37 -2.99 -16.20
C LEU A 187 6.82 -2.89 -16.66
N SER A 188 7.09 -2.19 -17.77
CA SER A 188 8.46 -1.98 -18.26
C SER A 188 9.34 -1.26 -17.22
N ALA A 189 8.80 -0.24 -16.56
CA ALA A 189 9.50 0.52 -15.53
C ALA A 189 9.75 -0.28 -14.24
N LEU A 190 8.86 -1.21 -13.88
CA LEU A 190 9.07 -2.10 -12.74
C LEU A 190 10.15 -3.13 -13.04
N ARG A 191 10.09 -3.80 -14.21
CA ARG A 191 11.10 -4.79 -14.59
C ARG A 191 12.50 -4.19 -14.69
N SER A 192 12.64 -2.98 -15.25
CA SER A 192 13.93 -2.28 -15.29
C SER A 192 14.50 -1.93 -13.91
N ARG A 193 13.64 -1.88 -12.87
CA ARG A 193 14.03 -1.66 -11.46
C ARG A 193 14.20 -2.96 -10.67
N GLY A 194 14.25 -4.10 -11.37
CA GLY A 194 14.49 -5.43 -10.80
C GLY A 194 13.29 -6.04 -10.08
N TRP A 195 12.06 -5.64 -10.42
CA TRP A 195 10.86 -6.29 -9.91
C TRP A 195 10.56 -7.54 -10.74
N TRP A 196 10.28 -8.65 -10.06
CA TRP A 196 9.68 -9.86 -10.63
C TRP A 196 8.17 -9.66 -10.69
N VAL A 197 7.62 -9.64 -11.90
CA VAL A 197 6.23 -9.25 -12.18
C VAL A 197 5.37 -10.49 -12.42
N LEU A 198 4.43 -10.71 -11.50
CA LEU A 198 3.45 -11.79 -11.54
C LEU A 198 2.09 -11.28 -12.02
N GLY A 199 1.65 -11.73 -13.19
CA GLY A 199 0.30 -11.48 -13.69
C GLY A 199 -0.72 -12.44 -13.07
N THR A 200 -1.90 -11.93 -12.71
CA THR A 200 -3.05 -12.76 -12.32
C THR A 200 -4.07 -12.81 -13.45
N SER A 201 -4.35 -14.00 -13.96
CA SER A 201 -5.32 -14.22 -15.04
C SER A 201 -5.91 -15.62 -15.00
N ARG A 202 -7.18 -15.77 -15.41
CA ARG A 202 -7.83 -17.07 -15.61
C ARG A 202 -7.13 -17.93 -16.68
N GLU A 203 -6.48 -17.26 -17.64
CA GLU A 203 -5.68 -17.90 -18.70
C GLU A 203 -4.25 -18.20 -18.25
N GLY A 204 -3.88 -17.86 -17.02
CA GLY A 204 -2.60 -18.18 -16.43
C GLY A 204 -2.45 -19.67 -16.15
N ARG A 205 -1.20 -20.09 -15.89
CA ARG A 205 -0.93 -21.44 -15.40
C ARG A 205 -1.65 -21.64 -14.05
N PRO A 206 -2.44 -22.71 -13.86
CA PRO A 206 -3.07 -22.98 -12.57
C PRO A 206 -2.05 -23.02 -11.43
N LEU A 207 -2.33 -22.31 -10.33
CA LEU A 207 -1.51 -22.35 -9.13
C LEU A 207 -1.81 -23.64 -8.35
N ASP A 208 -0.98 -24.65 -8.55
CA ASP A 208 -0.95 -25.87 -7.75
C ASP A 208 0.12 -25.78 -6.64
N ALA A 209 0.27 -26.86 -5.85
CA ALA A 209 1.24 -26.90 -4.75
C ALA A 209 2.70 -26.76 -5.23
N ASN A 210 3.05 -27.34 -6.38
CA ASN A 210 4.41 -27.28 -6.93
C ASN A 210 4.73 -25.87 -7.46
N ALA A 211 3.77 -25.26 -8.15
CA ALA A 211 3.82 -23.87 -8.57
C ALA A 211 4.03 -22.94 -7.38
N LEU A 212 3.29 -23.15 -6.29
CA LEU A 212 3.41 -22.35 -5.08
C LEU A 212 4.80 -22.48 -4.44
N ILE A 213 5.36 -23.70 -4.37
CA ILE A 213 6.72 -23.93 -3.86
C ILE A 213 7.77 -23.23 -4.73
N ALA A 214 7.63 -23.28 -6.05
CA ALA A 214 8.55 -22.61 -6.98
C ALA A 214 8.60 -21.09 -6.76
N LEU A 215 7.47 -20.47 -6.40
CA LEU A 215 7.40 -19.03 -6.11
C LEU A 215 8.24 -18.61 -4.91
N LYS A 216 8.52 -19.52 -3.96
CA LYS A 216 9.30 -19.22 -2.74
C LYS A 216 10.65 -18.58 -3.05
N GLY A 217 11.33 -19.02 -4.12
CA GLY A 217 12.62 -18.46 -4.54
C GLY A 217 12.54 -16.97 -4.88
N HIS A 218 11.43 -16.54 -5.48
CA HIS A 218 11.21 -15.16 -5.90
C HIS A 218 10.72 -14.25 -4.76
N MET A 219 10.02 -14.81 -3.77
CA MET A 219 9.41 -14.03 -2.68
C MET A 219 10.44 -13.32 -1.78
N SER A 220 11.71 -13.74 -1.82
CA SER A 220 12.82 -13.08 -1.11
C SER A 220 13.23 -11.74 -1.73
N GLY A 221 12.87 -11.49 -2.99
CA GLY A 221 13.21 -10.31 -3.77
C GLY A 221 12.09 -9.28 -3.88
N ARG A 222 12.12 -8.47 -4.94
CA ARG A 222 11.04 -7.52 -5.23
C ARG A 222 10.01 -8.18 -6.12
N VAL A 223 8.79 -8.37 -5.61
CA VAL A 223 7.69 -9.03 -6.32
C VAL A 223 6.56 -8.05 -6.52
N CYS A 224 6.05 -7.96 -7.74
CA CYS A 224 4.87 -7.17 -8.06
C CYS A 224 3.75 -8.04 -8.61
N VAL A 225 2.60 -8.03 -7.96
CA VAL A 225 1.42 -8.81 -8.39
C VAL A 225 0.45 -7.89 -9.13
N VAL A 226 0.08 -8.26 -10.34
CA VAL A 226 -0.73 -7.41 -11.24
C VAL A 226 -2.14 -7.97 -11.32
N PHE A 227 -3.11 -7.11 -11.02
CA PHE A 227 -4.54 -7.41 -11.07
C PHE A 227 -5.21 -6.60 -12.18
N GLY A 228 -6.15 -7.23 -12.88
CA GLY A 228 -7.03 -6.55 -13.83
C GLY A 228 -8.20 -5.82 -13.15
N SER A 229 -9.07 -5.25 -13.97
CA SER A 229 -10.36 -4.73 -13.51
C SER A 229 -11.41 -5.84 -13.45
N GLN A 230 -12.59 -5.51 -12.91
CA GLN A 230 -13.74 -6.42 -12.93
C GLN A 230 -14.16 -6.84 -14.35
N LYS A 231 -14.12 -5.91 -15.30
CA LYS A 231 -14.65 -6.10 -16.67
C LYS A 231 -13.59 -6.62 -17.64
N ARG A 232 -12.33 -6.28 -17.38
CA ARG A 232 -11.18 -6.56 -18.24
C ARG A 232 -10.05 -7.12 -17.40
N GLY A 233 -9.61 -8.33 -17.73
CA GLY A 233 -8.41 -8.91 -17.16
C GLY A 233 -7.16 -8.20 -17.66
N ILE A 234 -6.00 -8.64 -17.16
CA ILE A 234 -4.71 -8.05 -17.53
C ILE A 234 -4.38 -8.23 -19.03
N ARG A 235 -4.95 -9.26 -19.68
CA ARG A 235 -4.84 -9.46 -21.13
C ARG A 235 -5.51 -8.32 -21.86
N GLU A 236 -6.80 -8.11 -21.63
CA GLU A 236 -7.58 -7.07 -22.31
C GLU A 236 -7.02 -5.67 -22.04
N MET A 237 -6.50 -5.43 -20.83
CA MET A 237 -5.87 -4.16 -20.45
C MET A 237 -4.54 -3.89 -21.15
N LEU A 238 -3.85 -4.93 -21.63
CA LEU A 238 -2.61 -4.82 -22.38
C LEU A 238 -2.83 -4.90 -23.89
N SER A 239 -3.78 -5.70 -24.35
CA SER A 239 -3.99 -5.98 -25.77
C SER A 239 -4.20 -4.73 -26.63
N ALA A 240 -4.78 -3.67 -26.06
CA ALA A 240 -4.92 -2.37 -26.75
C ALA A 240 -3.57 -1.74 -27.16
N HIS A 241 -2.47 -2.09 -26.48
CA HIS A 241 -1.14 -1.54 -26.71
C HIS A 241 -0.14 -2.55 -27.29
N VAL A 242 -0.28 -3.83 -26.95
CA VAL A 242 0.75 -4.85 -27.21
C VAL A 242 0.21 -6.12 -27.89
N GLY A 243 -1.08 -6.15 -28.24
CA GLY A 243 -1.72 -7.26 -28.95
C GLY A 243 -1.61 -8.60 -28.21
N ASP A 244 -1.31 -9.67 -28.95
CA ASP A 244 -1.19 -11.04 -28.43
C ASP A 244 0.10 -11.28 -27.62
N GLY A 245 1.07 -10.36 -27.69
CA GLY A 245 2.33 -10.41 -26.96
C GLY A 245 2.23 -10.11 -25.46
N TRP A 246 1.03 -9.92 -24.91
CA TRP A 246 0.81 -9.44 -23.54
C TRP A 246 1.54 -10.25 -22.46
N ARG A 247 1.68 -11.57 -22.62
CA ARG A 247 2.36 -12.45 -21.65
C ARG A 247 3.83 -12.10 -21.47
N GLN A 248 4.48 -11.54 -22.49
CA GLN A 248 5.91 -11.20 -22.48
C GLN A 248 6.24 -10.04 -21.51
N HIS A 249 5.22 -9.31 -21.04
CA HIS A 249 5.35 -8.24 -20.07
C HIS A 249 5.39 -8.73 -18.61
N PHE A 250 5.19 -10.03 -18.39
CA PHE A 250 5.23 -10.66 -17.08
C PHE A 250 6.37 -11.68 -17.04
N ASP A 251 6.93 -11.87 -15.85
CA ASP A 251 7.88 -12.97 -15.64
C ASP A 251 7.12 -14.29 -15.44
N GLU A 252 5.91 -14.24 -14.88
CA GLU A 252 4.97 -15.35 -14.85
C GLU A 252 3.51 -14.86 -14.87
N VAL A 253 2.60 -15.68 -15.40
CA VAL A 253 1.15 -15.44 -15.33
C VAL A 253 0.45 -16.64 -14.73
N LEU A 254 -0.24 -16.43 -13.60
CA LEU A 254 -0.88 -17.48 -12.82
C LEU A 254 -2.39 -17.30 -12.75
N ASN A 255 -3.09 -18.43 -12.77
CA ASN A 255 -4.45 -18.53 -12.27
C ASN A 255 -4.40 -18.95 -10.80
N THR A 256 -4.54 -17.98 -9.90
CA THR A 256 -4.44 -18.18 -8.45
C THR A 256 -5.72 -18.73 -7.81
N ILE A 257 -6.82 -18.82 -8.58
CA ILE A 257 -8.09 -19.37 -8.13
C ILE A 257 -8.56 -20.38 -9.19
N PRO A 258 -7.83 -21.51 -9.35
CA PRO A 258 -8.25 -22.55 -10.28
C PRO A 258 -9.61 -23.12 -9.87
N ASN A 259 -10.39 -23.57 -10.85
CA ASN A 259 -11.72 -24.15 -10.63
C ASN A 259 -12.69 -23.22 -9.88
N GLN A 260 -12.60 -21.90 -10.10
CA GLN A 260 -13.53 -20.93 -9.51
C GLN A 260 -14.99 -21.30 -9.80
N GLY A 261 -15.85 -21.24 -8.77
CA GLY A 261 -17.27 -21.58 -8.89
C GLY A 261 -18.14 -20.47 -9.50
N THR A 262 -17.56 -19.30 -9.81
CA THR A 262 -18.26 -18.16 -10.40
C THR A 262 -17.73 -17.87 -11.80
N HIS A 263 -18.53 -17.23 -12.65
CA HIS A 263 -18.06 -16.79 -13.97
C HIS A 263 -16.95 -15.74 -13.89
N THR A 264 -16.95 -14.88 -12.87
CA THR A 264 -15.92 -13.86 -12.63
C THR A 264 -15.58 -13.83 -11.15
N VAL A 265 -14.30 -13.71 -10.82
CA VAL A 265 -13.86 -13.36 -9.45
C VAL A 265 -13.72 -11.85 -9.38
N ARG A 266 -14.23 -11.24 -8.31
CA ARG A 266 -14.12 -9.79 -8.15
C ARG A 266 -12.70 -9.37 -7.83
N ALA A 267 -12.31 -8.15 -8.19
CA ALA A 267 -10.93 -7.70 -7.99
C ALA A 267 -10.50 -7.73 -6.51
N GLU A 268 -11.38 -7.36 -5.58
CA GLU A 268 -11.14 -7.46 -4.13
C GLU A 268 -11.01 -8.92 -3.63
N GLU A 269 -11.76 -9.85 -4.21
CA GLU A 269 -11.70 -11.29 -3.89
C GLU A 269 -10.41 -11.91 -4.43
N ALA A 270 -10.07 -11.59 -5.69
CA ALA A 270 -8.84 -12.02 -6.35
C ALA A 270 -7.60 -11.56 -5.59
N LEU A 271 -7.61 -10.31 -5.12
CA LEU A 271 -6.53 -9.72 -4.37
C LEU A 271 -6.36 -10.42 -3.01
N MET A 272 -7.46 -10.60 -2.25
CA MET A 272 -7.41 -11.33 -0.98
C MET A 272 -6.91 -12.77 -1.15
N ALA A 273 -7.46 -13.52 -2.09
CA ALA A 273 -7.10 -14.92 -2.31
C ALA A 273 -5.65 -15.09 -2.79
N THR A 274 -5.24 -14.27 -3.77
CA THR A 274 -3.87 -14.31 -4.31
C THR A 274 -2.85 -13.99 -3.24
N LEU A 275 -3.05 -12.89 -2.50
CA LEU A 275 -2.11 -12.48 -1.47
C LEU A 275 -2.07 -13.48 -0.31
N ALA A 276 -3.18 -14.13 0.03
CA ALA A 276 -3.21 -15.20 1.02
C ALA A 276 -2.34 -16.40 0.60
N LEU A 277 -2.44 -16.83 -0.66
CA LEU A 277 -1.64 -17.92 -1.19
C LEU A 277 -0.14 -17.56 -1.21
N LEU A 278 0.22 -16.39 -1.73
CA LEU A 278 1.61 -15.93 -1.75
C LEU A 278 2.20 -15.77 -0.35
N ASN A 279 1.37 -15.36 0.63
CA ASN A 279 1.78 -15.23 2.02
C ASN A 279 2.23 -16.56 2.66
N ILE A 280 1.79 -17.72 2.13
CA ILE A 280 2.24 -19.04 2.61
C ILE A 280 3.73 -19.24 2.34
N VAL A 281 4.23 -18.72 1.22
CA VAL A 281 5.62 -18.92 0.77
C VAL A 281 6.51 -17.69 0.93
N ARG A 282 5.92 -16.58 1.42
CA ARG A 282 6.63 -15.36 1.81
C ARG A 282 6.98 -15.43 3.30
N SER A 283 8.11 -16.06 3.61
CA SER A 283 8.68 -16.22 4.97
C SER A 283 9.79 -15.22 5.25
#